data_AF-A0A358M816-F1
#
_entry.id   AF-A0A358M816-F1
#
_cell.length_a   1.000
_cell.length_b   1.000
_cell.length_c   1.000
_cell.angle_alpha   90.00
_cell.angle_beta   90.00
_cell.angle_gamma   90.00
#
_symmetry.space_group_name_H-M   'P 1'
#
loop_
_entity.id
_entity.type
_entity.pdbx_description
1 polymer ?
#
loop_
_entity_poly.entity_id
_entity_poly.type
_entity_poly.pdbx_seq_one_letter_code
_entity_poly.pdbx_strand_id
1 'polypeptide(L)'
;MAETKASTINEFNKDTEIVMNKKAAYDSVYNRYIKRFIDVVITGITLCILWPFYLIISLAIYLEDGFPVFYRADRGGYKGRKFRICKFRLMVKTLTKLEAV
;
A
#
# COMPACT_ATOMS: atom_id res chain seq x y z
N MET A 1 18.96 36.49 19.14
CA MET A 1 18.63 35.85 17.85
C MET A 1 19.62 34.75 17.44
N ALA A 2 20.86 34.73 17.94
CA ALA A 2 21.84 33.67 17.65
C ALA A 2 21.61 32.36 18.44
N GLU A 3 21.13 32.45 19.68
CA GLU A 3 20.95 31.29 20.57
C GLU A 3 19.80 30.35 20.13
N THR A 4 18.74 30.90 19.53
CA THR A 4 17.60 30.13 19.01
C THR A 4 18.00 29.26 17.80
N LYS A 5 18.95 29.71 16.99
CA LYS A 5 19.40 28.97 15.80
C LYS A 5 20.26 27.76 16.18
N ALA A 6 21.04 27.86 17.26
CA ALA A 6 21.88 26.78 17.75
C ALA A 6 21.06 25.62 18.33
N SER A 7 19.95 25.90 19.03
CA SER A 7 19.07 24.85 19.54
C SER A 7 18.33 24.11 18.43
N THR A 8 17.84 24.81 17.39
CA THR A 8 17.15 24.17 16.25
C THR A 8 18.09 23.27 15.44
N ILE A 9 19.36 23.66 15.28
CA ILE A 9 20.36 22.86 14.57
C ILE A 9 20.67 21.57 15.35
N ASN A 10 20.76 21.63 16.68
CA ASN A 10 21.00 20.45 17.51
C ASN A 10 19.81 19.47 17.50
N GLU A 11 18.59 19.98 17.49
CA GLU A 11 17.37 19.16 17.39
C GLU A 11 17.28 18.47 16.03
N PHE A 12 17.57 19.19 14.94
CA PHE A 12 17.62 18.64 13.58
C PHE A 12 18.74 17.59 13.38
N ASN A 13 19.93 17.82 13.95
CA ASN A 13 21.02 16.83 13.93
C ASN A 13 20.64 15.57 14.72
N LYS A 14 19.95 15.72 15.85
CA LYS A 14 19.46 14.59 16.64
C LYS A 14 18.42 13.78 15.88
N ASP A 15 17.48 14.43 15.18
CA ASP A 15 16.48 13.74 14.37
C ASP A 15 17.11 13.00 13.18
N THR A 16 18.10 13.61 12.52
CA THR A 16 18.82 12.96 11.41
C THR A 16 19.68 11.79 11.90
N GLU A 17 20.33 11.89 13.06
CA GLU A 17 21.05 10.78 13.69
C GLU A 17 20.10 9.65 14.11
N ILE A 18 18.94 9.96 14.71
CA ILE A 18 17.94 8.96 15.08
C ILE A 18 17.43 8.22 13.85
N VAL A 19 17.15 8.95 12.76
CA VAL A 19 16.69 8.36 11.49
C VAL A 19 17.78 7.51 10.85
N MET A 20 19.03 7.97 10.84
CA MET A 20 20.17 7.21 10.28
C MET A 20 20.48 5.95 11.10
N ASN A 21 20.43 6.03 12.43
CA ASN A 21 20.62 4.88 13.32
C ASN A 21 19.50 3.85 13.17
N LYS A 22 18.24 4.30 13.09
CA LYS A 22 17.10 3.41 12.75
C LYS A 22 17.30 2.74 11.39
N LYS A 23 17.83 3.46 10.41
CA LYS A 23 18.06 2.93 9.07
C LYS A 23 19.15 1.86 9.07
N ALA A 24 20.24 2.07 9.80
CA ALA A 24 21.29 1.07 10.00
C ALA A 24 20.77 -0.20 10.71
N ALA A 25 19.89 -0.05 11.71
CA ALA A 25 19.21 -1.18 12.34
C ALA A 25 18.22 -1.90 11.40
N TYR A 26 17.60 -1.18 10.47
CA TYR A 26 16.64 -1.74 9.48
C TYR A 26 17.34 -2.38 8.27
N ASP A 27 18.55 -1.96 7.88
CA ASP A 27 19.26 -2.48 6.68
C ASP A 27 19.97 -3.83 6.90
N SER A 28 19.60 -4.57 7.96
CA SER A 28 20.04 -5.94 8.17
C SER A 28 19.53 -6.91 7.08
N VAL A 29 20.39 -7.84 6.66
CA VAL A 29 20.08 -8.95 5.72
C VAL A 29 18.82 -9.71 6.14
N TYR A 30 18.59 -9.83 7.45
CA TYR A 30 17.38 -10.42 8.03
C TYR A 30 16.11 -9.70 7.59
N ASN A 31 16.11 -8.38 7.68
CA ASN A 31 14.92 -7.59 7.40
C ASN A 31 14.63 -7.44 5.90
N ARG A 32 15.62 -7.67 5.03
CA ARG A 32 15.41 -7.67 3.58
C ARG A 32 14.94 -9.03 3.05
N TYR A 33 15.52 -10.13 3.51
CA TYR A 33 15.22 -11.46 2.97
C TYR A 33 14.23 -12.25 3.82
N ILE A 34 14.43 -12.32 5.14
CA ILE A 34 13.57 -13.12 6.02
C ILE A 34 12.19 -12.47 6.15
N LYS A 35 12.12 -11.15 6.34
CA LYS A 35 10.82 -10.44 6.34
C LYS A 35 10.08 -10.62 5.02
N ARG A 36 10.80 -10.60 3.89
CA ARG A 36 10.19 -10.80 2.57
C ARG A 36 9.67 -12.22 2.38
N PHE A 37 10.40 -13.21 2.87
CA PHE A 37 9.97 -14.61 2.84
C PHE A 37 8.72 -14.83 3.70
N ILE A 38 8.73 -14.32 4.93
CA ILE A 38 7.60 -14.38 5.86
C ILE A 38 6.36 -13.70 5.24
N ASP A 39 6.51 -12.48 4.70
CA ASP A 39 5.40 -11.76 4.06
C ASP A 39 4.78 -12.58 2.92
N VAL A 40 5.59 -13.23 2.08
CA VAL A 40 5.10 -14.05 0.96
C VAL A 40 4.38 -15.31 1.43
N VAL A 41 4.94 -16.01 2.43
CA VAL A 41 4.34 -17.23 2.99
C VAL A 41 3.01 -16.90 3.69
N ILE A 42 2.99 -15.88 4.55
CA ILE A 42 1.77 -15.45 5.25
C ILE A 42 0.72 -15.00 4.23
N THR A 43 1.10 -14.16 3.27
CA THR A 43 0.15 -13.69 2.23
C THR A 43 -0.39 -14.88 1.43
N GLY A 44 0.43 -15.86 1.07
CA GLY A 44 -0.01 -17.05 0.35
C GLY A 44 -1.03 -17.88 1.13
N ILE A 45 -0.78 -18.12 2.43
CA ILE A 45 -1.70 -18.85 3.31
C ILE A 45 -3.01 -18.08 3.47
N THR A 46 -2.94 -16.79 3.78
CA THR A 46 -4.13 -15.93 3.92
C THR A 46 -4.95 -15.92 2.63
N LEU A 47 -4.31 -15.81 1.46
CA LEU A 47 -5.00 -15.82 0.17
C LEU A 47 -5.69 -17.17 -0.08
N CYS A 48 -5.05 -18.28 0.30
CA CYS A 48 -5.60 -19.64 0.20
C CYS A 48 -6.74 -19.93 1.18
N ILE A 49 -6.92 -19.12 2.22
CA ILE A 49 -8.07 -19.20 3.13
C ILE A 49 -9.18 -18.25 2.67
N LEU A 50 -8.82 -17.06 2.18
CA LEU A 50 -9.77 -16.02 1.78
C LEU A 50 -10.29 -16.20 0.34
N TRP A 51 -9.74 -17.11 -0.47
CA TRP A 51 -10.20 -17.31 -1.85
C TRP A 51 -11.72 -17.54 -2.02
N PRO A 52 -12.45 -18.34 -1.21
CA PRO A 52 -13.90 -18.48 -1.36
C PRO A 52 -14.62 -17.16 -1.06
N PHE A 53 -14.12 -16.39 -0.09
CA PHE A 53 -14.69 -15.10 0.28
C PHE A 53 -14.53 -14.08 -0.86
N TYR A 54 -13.36 -14.03 -1.49
CA TYR A 54 -13.14 -13.21 -2.67
C TYR A 54 -13.99 -13.63 -3.86
N LEU A 55 -14.27 -14.93 -4.01
CA LEU A 55 -15.13 -15.46 -5.08
C LEU A 55 -16.58 -15.01 -4.89
N ILE A 56 -17.10 -15.07 -3.65
CA ILE A 56 -18.45 -14.59 -3.30
C ILE A 56 -18.56 -13.08 -3.59
N ILE A 57 -17.59 -12.28 -3.15
CA ILE A 57 -17.57 -10.82 -3.41
C ILE A 57 -17.51 -10.54 -4.92
N SER A 58 -16.67 -11.27 -5.65
CA SER A 58 -16.55 -11.13 -7.09
C SER A 58 -17.86 -11.44 -7.81
N LEU A 59 -18.63 -12.43 -7.33
CA LEU A 59 -19.92 -12.79 -7.88
C LEU A 59 -20.98 -11.72 -7.56
N ALA A 60 -21.01 -11.21 -6.33
CA ALA A 60 -21.91 -10.12 -5.94
C ALA A 60 -21.70 -8.86 -6.80
N ILE A 61 -20.44 -8.44 -6.97
CA ILE A 61 -20.08 -7.29 -7.82
C ILE A 61 -20.45 -7.56 -9.29
N TYR A 62 -20.26 -8.79 -9.77
CA TYR A 62 -20.64 -9.15 -11.14
C TYR A 62 -22.15 -9.03 -11.38
N LEU A 63 -22.97 -9.41 -10.38
CA LEU A 63 -24.43 -9.32 -10.47
C LEU A 63 -24.93 -7.86 -10.40
N GLU A 64 -24.24 -6.99 -9.64
CA GLU A 64 -24.64 -5.57 -9.48
C GLU A 64 -24.20 -4.69 -10.67
N ASP A 65 -22.93 -4.72 -11.04
CA ASP A 65 -22.31 -3.72 -11.95
C ASP A 65 -21.73 -4.34 -13.25
N GLY A 66 -21.72 -5.67 -13.37
CA GLY A 66 -21.15 -6.39 -14.51
C GLY A 66 -19.61 -6.43 -14.55
N PHE A 67 -19.04 -6.78 -15.70
CA PHE A 67 -17.58 -6.86 -15.89
C PHE A 67 -17.00 -5.46 -16.21
N PRO A 68 -15.89 -5.00 -15.59
CA PRO A 68 -14.88 -5.72 -14.81
C PRO A 68 -14.93 -5.50 -13.28
N VAL A 69 -14.82 -6.60 -12.51
CA VAL A 69 -14.85 -6.64 -11.04
C VAL A 69 -13.68 -5.87 -10.38
N PHE A 70 -12.50 -5.91 -11.01
CA PHE A 70 -11.30 -5.26 -10.50
C PHE A 70 -11.01 -3.96 -11.23
N TYR A 71 -10.90 -2.87 -10.47
CA TYR A 71 -10.34 -1.61 -10.95
C TYR A 71 -8.82 -1.60 -10.78
N ARG A 72 -8.12 -1.14 -11.82
CA ARG A 72 -6.66 -1.09 -11.90
C ARG A 72 -6.23 0.37 -11.91
N ALA A 73 -5.64 0.84 -10.80
CA ALA A 73 -5.10 2.18 -10.69
C ALA A 73 -3.58 2.15 -10.65
N ASP A 74 -2.92 2.99 -11.46
CA ASP A 74 -1.47 3.13 -11.42
C ASP A 74 -1.05 4.09 -10.29
N ARG A 75 -0.07 3.69 -9.48
CA ARG A 75 0.55 4.52 -8.44
C ARG A 75 2.07 4.40 -8.49
N GLY A 76 2.76 5.41 -7.96
CA GLY A 76 4.22 5.36 -7.79
C GLY A 76 4.61 4.27 -6.79
N GLY A 77 5.51 3.36 -7.19
CA GLY A 77 5.97 2.24 -6.37
C GLY A 77 7.45 2.32 -6.01
N TYR A 78 7.97 1.22 -5.47
CA TYR A 78 9.34 1.12 -4.96
C TYR A 78 10.39 1.31 -6.06
N LYS A 79 11.40 2.16 -5.81
CA LYS A 79 12.47 2.55 -6.76
C LYS A 79 11.96 3.19 -8.07
N GLY A 80 10.84 3.91 -8.03
CA GLY A 80 10.29 4.61 -9.20
C GLY A 80 9.59 3.70 -10.21
N ARG A 81 9.44 2.39 -9.90
CA ARG A 81 8.61 1.50 -10.71
C ARG A 81 7.14 1.72 -10.38
N LYS A 82 6.33 2.02 -11.40
CA LYS A 82 4.88 2.14 -11.25
C LYS A 82 4.32 0.79 -10.80
N PHE A 83 3.51 0.81 -9.75
CA PHE A 83 2.79 -0.36 -9.26
C PHE A 83 1.30 -0.17 -9.55
N ARG A 84 0.67 -1.21 -10.08
CA ARG A 84 -0.75 -1.22 -10.36
C ARG A 84 -1.47 -1.82 -9.16
N ILE A 85 -2.33 -1.02 -8.55
CA ILE A 85 -3.18 -1.46 -7.44
C ILE A 85 -4.46 -2.05 -8.03
N CYS A 86 -4.74 -3.31 -7.68
CA CYS A 86 -6.01 -3.96 -7.91
C CYS A 86 -6.92 -3.70 -6.71
N LYS A 87 -8.08 -3.08 -6.94
CA LYS A 87 -9.14 -2.90 -5.94
C LYS A 87 -10.46 -3.45 -6.48
N PHE A 88 -11.30 -3.97 -5.60
CA PHE A 88 -12.68 -4.24 -5.94
C PHE A 88 -13.37 -2.93 -6.31
N ARG A 89 -14.08 -2.94 -7.43
CA ARG A 89 -14.90 -1.80 -7.85
C ARG A 89 -16.09 -1.72 -6.90
N LEU A 90 -16.19 -0.64 -6.14
CA LEU A 90 -17.33 -0.33 -5.25
C LEU A 90 -18.18 0.83 -5.78
N MET A 91 -17.81 1.40 -6.94
CA MET A 91 -18.49 2.55 -7.50
C MET A 91 -19.56 2.10 -8.49
N VAL A 92 -20.81 2.23 -8.06
CA VAL A 92 -22.03 1.96 -8.82
C VAL A 92 -22.02 2.75 -10.13
N LYS A 93 -22.15 2.07 -11.27
CA LYS A 93 -22.17 2.71 -12.60
C LYS A 93 -23.41 3.62 -12.79
N THR A 94 -24.48 3.35 -12.04
CA THR A 94 -25.80 3.95 -12.20
C THR A 94 -25.82 5.48 -12.08
N LEU A 95 -25.00 6.09 -11.22
CA LEU A 95 -25.03 7.55 -11.00
C LEU A 95 -24.47 8.36 -12.18
N THR A 96 -23.56 7.78 -12.97
CA THR A 96 -22.96 8.48 -14.13
C THR A 96 -23.92 8.68 -15.30
N LYS A 97 -25.07 7.97 -15.31
CA LYS A 97 -26.08 8.14 -16.36
C LYS A 97 -27.12 9.23 -16.06
N LEU A 98 -27.23 9.69 -14.82
CA LEU A 98 -28.27 10.65 -14.41
C LEU A 98 -27.83 12.12 -14.51
N GLU A 99 -26.52 12.41 -14.56
CA GLU A 99 -25.99 13.77 -14.76
C GLU A 99 -25.80 14.14 -16.25
N ALA A 100 -26.16 13.24 -17.17
CA ALA A 100 -26.02 13.43 -18.62
C ALA A 100 -27.37 13.64 -19.34
N VAL A 101 -28.42 14.02 -18.61
CA VAL A 101 -29.78 14.35 -19.14
C VAL A 101 -30.13 15.79 -18.81
#